data_AF-A0A814M3W3-F1
#
_entry.id   AF-A0A814M3W3-F1
#
_cell.length_a   1.000
_cell.length_b   1.000
_cell.length_c   1.000
_cell.angle_alpha   90.00
_cell.angle_beta   90.00
_cell.angle_gamma   90.00
#
_symmetry.space_group_name_H-M   'P 1'
#
loop_
_entity.id
_entity.type
_entity.pdbx_description
1 polymer ?
#
loop_
_entity_poly.entity_id
_entity_poly.type
_entity_poly.pdbx_seq_one_letter_code
_entity_poly.pdbx_strand_id
1 'polypeptide(L)'
;MCYRSGRVAQSRSAVLVMFPTHNGNQVNIVRYVVSNINVEIVDIVDRAYDDGQHGICVIMARSETAQRVVDVFRLMRSPWNITVCPLPPEDQ
;
A
#
# COMPACT_ATOMS: atom_id res chain seq x y z
N MET A 1 8.65 -8.22 -4.32
CA MET A 1 9.42 -8.34 -3.05
C MET A 1 8.58 -7.70 -1.96
N CYS A 2 8.23 -8.42 -0.89
CA CYS A 2 7.35 -7.90 0.17
C CYS A 2 8.14 -7.16 1.25
N TYR A 3 7.68 -5.96 1.61
CA TYR A 3 8.32 -5.12 2.62
C TYR A 3 7.91 -5.56 4.03
N ARG A 4 8.88 -5.83 4.92
CA ARG A 4 8.65 -6.01 6.36
C ARG A 4 8.85 -4.67 7.07
N SER A 5 7.76 -4.05 7.51
CA SER A 5 7.83 -2.82 8.32
C SER A 5 7.60 -3.14 9.79
N GLY A 6 8.59 -2.88 10.65
CA GLY A 6 8.51 -3.06 12.11
C GLY A 6 7.64 -2.05 12.86
N ARG A 7 6.89 -1.18 12.14
CA ARG A 7 5.99 -0.16 12.71
C ARG A 7 4.50 -0.42 12.44
N VAL A 8 4.17 -1.54 11.82
CA VAL A 8 2.79 -1.85 11.41
C VAL A 8 2.01 -2.36 12.63
N ALA A 9 0.99 -1.60 13.05
CA ALA A 9 0.01 -2.05 14.04
C ALA A 9 -0.65 -3.34 13.55
N GLN A 10 -0.37 -4.43 14.28
CA GLN A 10 -0.70 -5.80 13.89
C GLN A 10 -2.22 -6.01 13.97
N SER A 11 -2.90 -5.98 12.82
CA SER A 11 -4.28 -6.46 12.70
C SER A 11 -4.26 -7.81 11.99
N ARG A 12 -4.84 -8.85 12.62
CA ARG A 12 -4.86 -10.25 12.12
C ARG A 12 -5.48 -10.43 10.74
N SER A 13 -6.14 -9.41 10.20
CA SER A 13 -6.75 -9.42 8.87
C SER A 13 -6.18 -8.35 7.95
N ALA A 14 -5.11 -7.65 8.34
CA ALA A 14 -4.49 -6.63 7.52
C ALA A 14 -3.42 -7.20 6.58
N VAL A 15 -3.31 -6.58 5.41
CA VAL A 15 -2.31 -6.83 4.39
C VAL A 15 -1.70 -5.50 3.98
N LEU A 16 -0.52 -5.56 3.37
CA LEU A 16 0.18 -4.40 2.83
C LEU A 16 -0.06 -4.34 1.32
N VAL A 17 -0.58 -3.21 0.85
CA VAL A 17 -0.71 -2.89 -0.57
C VAL A 17 0.39 -1.91 -0.93
N MET A 18 1.32 -2.34 -1.77
CA MET A 18 2.53 -1.60 -2.10
C MET A 18 2.43 -1.01 -3.50
N PHE A 19 2.64 0.30 -3.60
CA PHE A 19 2.64 1.06 -4.84
C PHE A 19 4.05 1.57 -5.12
N PRO A 20 4.68 1.19 -6.25
CA PRO A 20 5.94 1.79 -6.65
C PRO A 20 5.71 3.26 -7.03
N THR A 21 6.15 4.18 -6.20
CA THR A 21 5.96 5.64 -6.36
C THR A 21 7.30 6.34 -6.45
N HIS A 22 7.53 7.14 -7.49
CA HIS A 22 8.81 7.79 -7.76
C HIS A 22 8.95 9.18 -7.11
N ASN A 23 7.84 9.77 -6.64
CA ASN A 23 7.83 11.09 -6.00
C ASN A 23 6.55 11.32 -5.16
N GLY A 24 6.52 12.44 -4.42
CA GLY A 24 5.40 12.83 -3.57
C GLY A 24 4.07 13.07 -4.30
N ASN A 25 4.09 13.47 -5.59
CA ASN A 25 2.85 13.62 -6.36
C ASN A 25 2.17 12.27 -6.59
N GLN A 26 2.95 11.22 -6.88
CA GLN A 26 2.41 9.87 -7.04
C GLN A 26 1.83 9.33 -5.72
N VAL A 27 2.50 9.61 -4.60
CA VAL A 27 1.97 9.31 -3.26
C VAL A 27 0.63 10.00 -3.02
N ASN A 28 0.52 11.30 -3.35
CA ASN A 28 -0.72 12.06 -3.18
C ASN A 28 -1.86 11.50 -4.03
N ILE A 29 -1.58 11.04 -5.26
CA ILE A 29 -2.59 10.38 -6.11
C ILE A 29 -3.06 9.09 -5.44
N VAL A 30 -2.14 8.25 -4.96
CA VAL A 30 -2.48 7.01 -4.28
C VAL A 30 -3.35 7.28 -3.06
N ARG A 31 -2.95 8.23 -2.21
CA ARG A 31 -3.73 8.68 -1.04
C ARG A 31 -5.13 9.14 -1.43
N TYR A 32 -5.23 10.03 -2.42
CA TYR A 32 -6.50 10.56 -2.90
C TYR A 32 -7.44 9.45 -3.38
N VAL A 33 -6.94 8.54 -4.23
CA VAL A 33 -7.74 7.43 -4.74
C VAL A 33 -8.22 6.56 -3.59
N VAL A 34 -7.33 6.15 -2.69
CA VAL A 34 -7.71 5.20 -1.62
C VAL A 34 -8.68 5.83 -0.63
N SER A 35 -8.53 7.11 -0.31
CA SER A 35 -9.52 7.86 0.49
C SER A 35 -10.92 7.89 -0.15
N ASN A 36 -11.01 7.84 -1.48
CA ASN A 36 -12.29 7.82 -2.20
C ASN A 36 -12.94 6.42 -2.29
N ILE A 37 -12.20 5.33 -2.04
CA ILE A 37 -12.75 3.97 -2.15
C ILE A 37 -13.57 3.59 -0.89
N ASN A 38 -13.74 4.51 0.08
CA ASN A 38 -14.39 4.27 1.38
C ASN A 38 -13.84 3.02 2.08
N VAL A 39 -12.51 2.98 2.17
CA VAL A 39 -11.75 1.83 2.63
C VAL A 39 -11.14 2.18 3.98
N GLU A 40 -11.26 1.28 4.96
CA GLU A 40 -10.55 1.41 6.23
C GLU A 40 -9.05 1.21 6.00
N ILE A 41 -8.33 2.32 5.85
CA ILE A 41 -6.87 2.36 5.81
C ILE A 41 -6.35 2.41 7.23
N VAL A 42 -5.52 1.44 7.60
CA VAL A 42 -4.92 1.35 8.93
C VAL A 42 -3.71 2.28 9.04
N ASP A 43 -2.89 2.37 7.97
CA ASP A 43 -1.72 3.25 7.91
C ASP A 43 -1.25 3.46 6.46
N ILE A 44 -0.53 4.56 6.21
CA ILE A 44 0.16 4.85 4.95
C ILE A 44 1.61 5.18 5.24
N VAL A 45 2.51 4.30 4.80
CA VAL A 45 3.95 4.46 4.98
C VAL A 45 4.58 4.86 3.66
N ASP A 46 5.18 6.04 3.64
CA ASP A 46 5.93 6.54 2.50
C ASP A 46 7.41 6.22 2.70
N ARG A 47 8.02 5.45 1.80
CA ARG A 47 9.47 5.24 1.77
C ARG A 47 10.02 5.65 0.42
N ALA A 48 10.76 6.74 0.37
CA ALA A 48 11.69 6.98 -0.72
C ALA A 48 12.94 6.10 -0.49
N TYR A 49 13.42 5.43 -1.53
CA TYR A 49 14.78 4.91 -1.55
C TYR A 49 15.75 6.09 -1.71
N ASP A 50 16.99 5.93 -1.21
CA ASP A 50 18.01 6.99 -1.16
C ASP A 50 18.42 7.56 -2.54
N ASP A 51 17.99 6.94 -3.64
CA ASP A 51 18.29 7.42 -5.00
C ASP A 51 17.36 8.55 -5.48
N GLY A 52 16.37 8.96 -4.68
CA GLY A 52 15.45 10.07 -4.98
C GLY A 52 14.56 9.84 -6.21
N GLN A 53 14.63 8.66 -6.82
CA GLN A 53 13.89 8.30 -8.03
C GLN A 53 12.98 7.09 -7.80
N HIS A 54 13.24 6.26 -6.81
CA HIS A 54 12.40 5.13 -6.48
C HIS A 54 11.84 5.30 -5.07
N GLY A 55 10.56 5.03 -4.91
CA GLY A 55 9.92 4.99 -3.60
C GLY A 55 8.77 4.00 -3.63
N ILE A 56 8.24 3.70 -2.46
CA ILE A 56 7.07 2.84 -2.29
C ILE A 56 6.12 3.54 -1.33
N CYS A 57 4.89 3.73 -1.78
CA CYS A 57 3.76 4.03 -0.91
C CYS A 57 3.16 2.69 -0.46
N VAL A 58 3.16 2.44 0.83
CA VAL A 58 2.61 1.22 1.42
C VAL A 58 1.34 1.56 2.16
N ILE A 59 0.23 0.93 1.79
CA ILE A 59 -1.06 1.08 2.47
C ILE A 59 -1.32 -0.19 3.26
N MET A 60 -1.62 -0.04 4.54
CA MET A 60 -2.12 -1.15 5.35
C MET A 60 -3.64 -1.16 5.31
N ALA A 61 -4.22 -2.29 4.94
CA ALA A 61 -5.66 -2.41 4.70
C ALA A 61 -6.13 -3.83 5.05
N ARG A 62 -7.39 -4.03 5.46
CA ARG A 62 -7.94 -5.39 5.64
C ARG A 62 -7.96 -6.18 4.32
N SER A 63 -7.86 -7.52 4.33
CA SER A 63 -7.74 -8.35 3.12
C SER A 63 -8.81 -8.07 2.05
N GLU A 64 -10.09 -8.02 2.41
CA GLU A 64 -11.20 -7.73 1.47
C GLU A 64 -11.09 -6.33 0.85
N THR A 65 -10.59 -5.41 1.66
CA THR A 65 -10.42 -3.99 1.37
C THR A 65 -9.21 -3.78 0.44
N ALA A 66 -8.13 -4.53 0.66
CA ALA A 66 -6.95 -4.50 -0.21
C ALA A 66 -7.26 -4.98 -1.62
N GLN A 67 -8.12 -6.00 -1.76
CA GLN A 67 -8.56 -6.46 -3.07
C GLN A 67 -9.35 -5.36 -3.80
N ARG A 68 -10.24 -4.63 -3.11
CA ARG A 68 -10.95 -3.48 -3.69
C ARG A 68 -10.00 -2.40 -4.18
N VAL A 69 -8.95 -2.10 -3.40
CA VAL A 69 -7.91 -1.15 -3.80
C VAL A 69 -7.25 -1.62 -5.10
N VAL A 70 -6.78 -2.87 -5.16
CA VAL A 70 -6.17 -3.43 -6.38
C VAL A 70 -7.11 -3.34 -7.58
N ASP A 71 -8.38 -3.72 -7.39
CA ASP A 71 -9.38 -3.72 -8.46
C ASP A 71 -9.63 -2.31 -9.01
N VAL A 72 -9.72 -1.29 -8.15
CA VAL A 72 -9.91 0.10 -8.58
C VAL A 72 -8.72 0.60 -9.40
N PHE A 73 -7.49 0.37 -8.94
CA PHE A 73 -6.31 0.77 -9.73
C PHE A 73 -6.18 -0.03 -11.03
N ARG A 74 -6.66 -1.27 -11.07
CA ARG A 74 -6.74 -2.06 -12.30
C ARG A 74 -7.77 -1.48 -13.27
N LEU A 75 -8.94 -1.07 -12.79
CA LEU A 75 -9.99 -0.42 -13.57
C LEU A 75 -9.53 0.92 -14.15
N MET A 76 -8.75 1.68 -13.39
CA MET A 76 -8.14 2.94 -13.84
C MET A 76 -6.97 2.75 -14.82
N ARG A 77 -6.63 1.49 -15.18
CA ARG A 77 -5.45 1.15 -16.00
C ARG A 77 -4.17 1.79 -15.45
N SER A 78 -4.02 1.75 -14.13
CA SER A 78 -2.85 2.26 -13.44
C SER A 78 -1.57 1.65 -14.03
N PRO A 79 -0.50 2.45 -14.24
CA PRO A 79 0.80 1.94 -14.65
C PRO A 79 1.54 1.24 -13.49
N TRP A 80 1.05 1.35 -12.26
CA TRP A 80 1.69 0.80 -11.08
C TRP A 80 1.48 -0.71 -10.96
N ASN A 81 2.58 -1.45 -10.82
CA ASN A 81 2.55 -2.87 -10.52
C ASN A 81 2.32 -3.09 -9.01
N ILE A 82 1.05 -3.07 -8.61
CA ILE A 82 0.64 -3.14 -7.20
C ILE A 82 0.95 -4.54 -6.65
N THR A 83 1.64 -4.58 -5.51
CA THR A 83 1.92 -5.84 -4.82
C THR A 83 1.11 -5.91 -3.54
N VAL A 84 0.35 -6.98 -3.34
CA VAL A 84 -0.33 -7.28 -2.07
C VAL A 84 0.50 -8.29 -1.30
N CYS A 85 0.86 -7.93 -0.08
CA CYS A 85 1.69 -8.75 0.79
C CYS A 85 0.93 -9.08 2.07
N PRO A 86 0.78 -10.37 2.43
CA PRO A 86 0.29 -10.72 3.75
C PRO A 86 1.24 -10.16 4.81
N LEU A 87 0.68 -9.68 5.93
CA LEU A 87 1.52 -9.39 7.09
C LEU A 87 2.15 -10.69 7.58
N PRO A 88 3.43 -10.68 8.00
CA PRO A 88 4.02 -11.85 8.60
C PRO A 88 3.18 -12.27 9.82
N PRO A 89 3.02 -13.59 10.07
CA PRO A 89 2.42 -14.06 11.31
C PRO A 89 3.21 -13.47 12.49
N GLU A 90 2.52 -13.19 13.60
CA GLU A 90 3.17 -12.82 14.86
C GLU A 90 4.30 -13.82 15.13
N ASP A 91 5.55 -13.33 15.24
CA ASP A 91 6.63 -14.15 15.79
C ASP A 91 6.13 -14.72 17.12
N GLN A 92 6.14 -16.05 17.25
CA GLN A 92 6.00 -16.73 18.53
C GLN A 92 7.22 -16.42 19.41
#